data_AF-A0A3D2Z275-F1
#
_entry.id   AF-A0A3D2Z275-F1
#
_cell.length_a   1.000
_cell.length_b   1.000
_cell.length_c   1.000
_cell.angle_alpha   90.00
_cell.angle_beta   90.00
_cell.angle_gamma   90.00
#
_symmetry.space_group_name_H-M   'P 1'
#
loop_
_entity.id
_entity.type
_entity.pdbx_description
1 polymer ?
#
loop_
_entity_poly.entity_id
_entity_poly.type
_entity_poly.pdbx_seq_one_letter_code
_entity_poly.pdbx_strand_id
1 'polypeptide(L)'
;MNQPPEESVIVSEQSLLAFATSCFERAGVPTEHAAIVARLLVNCDLRGVRSHGTRQVNGYCKQFDDGILNPIPKIQIVRETAAVVAVDGDGGLGYVPMVQATEMAITRARDVGLGMATVRGIGHYGSAGHYCRMCMEAGCIGFSVQGSVGHGNASGSPSKPQLAYFGNPPICFALPGKESAGVVLDAATRILADYQNGPEFDALIPVIPAAFFKSVGYTAVAALMGGGLAGVMERSDEARQRWPRARGGGTILAIRIDAAVDEEAFREEVDRMVRDVGETYEPFPGLDRALLPGTIEAERFEQYRRQGVPFGAGEQEQVQEVCMRLDVPLPWADPLRD
;
A
#
# COMPACT_ATOMS: atom_id res chain seq x y z
N MET A 1 4.73 -11.64 -9.35
CA MET A 1 3.24 -11.61 -9.30
C MET A 1 2.57 -10.45 -10.08
N ASN A 2 3.33 -9.54 -10.73
CA ASN A 2 2.79 -8.29 -11.33
C ASN A 2 3.19 -8.13 -12.81
N GLN A 3 3.17 -9.23 -13.57
CA GLN A 3 3.36 -9.18 -15.02
C GLN A 3 2.01 -8.93 -15.72
N PRO A 4 2.00 -8.20 -16.84
CA PRO A 4 0.81 -8.09 -17.68
C PRO A 4 0.36 -9.50 -18.12
N PRO A 5 -0.95 -9.78 -18.14
CA PRO A 5 -1.46 -11.05 -18.66
C PRO A 5 -1.29 -11.12 -20.18
N GLU A 6 -1.12 -12.33 -20.72
CA GLU A 6 -1.05 -12.54 -22.18
C GLU A 6 -2.36 -12.21 -22.88
N GLU A 7 -3.49 -12.58 -22.27
CA GLU A 7 -4.85 -12.21 -22.71
C GLU A 7 -5.48 -11.23 -21.72
N SER A 8 -6.00 -10.11 -22.20
CA SER A 8 -6.66 -9.12 -21.35
C SER A 8 -7.76 -8.32 -22.02
N VAL A 9 -8.66 -7.81 -21.16
CA VAL A 9 -9.55 -6.69 -21.48
C VAL A 9 -8.87 -5.40 -21.01
N ILE A 10 -8.85 -4.39 -21.87
CA ILE A 10 -8.26 -3.08 -21.56
C ILE A 10 -9.35 -2.17 -20.98
N VAL A 11 -9.09 -1.61 -19.81
CA VAL A 11 -10.07 -0.82 -19.05
C VAL A 11 -9.53 0.58 -18.77
N SER A 12 -10.31 1.62 -19.06
CA SER A 12 -9.86 3.01 -18.86
C SER A 12 -9.77 3.37 -17.37
N GLU A 13 -8.89 4.32 -17.02
CA GLU A 13 -8.79 4.88 -15.66
C GLU A 13 -10.16 5.41 -15.18
N GLN A 14 -10.88 6.13 -16.04
CA GLN A 14 -12.16 6.74 -15.71
C GLN A 14 -13.23 5.68 -15.40
N SER A 15 -13.30 4.62 -16.22
CA SER A 15 -14.24 3.53 -15.99
C SER A 15 -13.96 2.79 -14.68
N LEU A 16 -12.68 2.56 -14.36
CA LEU A 16 -12.29 1.92 -13.11
C LEU A 16 -12.65 2.76 -11.88
N LEU A 17 -12.46 4.09 -11.96
CA LEU A 17 -12.84 5.00 -10.88
C LEU A 17 -14.35 5.00 -10.66
N ALA A 18 -15.13 5.08 -11.74
CA ALA A 18 -16.59 5.05 -11.67
C ALA A 18 -17.10 3.73 -11.07
N PHE A 19 -16.57 2.61 -11.54
CA PHE A 19 -16.87 1.27 -11.02
C PHE A 19 -16.56 1.14 -9.53
N ALA A 20 -15.31 1.40 -9.13
CA ALA A 20 -14.89 1.19 -7.74
C ALA A 20 -15.63 2.12 -6.78
N THR A 21 -15.84 3.39 -7.15
CA THR A 21 -16.61 4.34 -6.35
C THR A 21 -18.04 3.85 -6.16
N SER A 22 -18.72 3.46 -7.24
CA SER A 22 -20.10 2.97 -7.20
C SER A 22 -20.23 1.72 -6.30
N CYS A 23 -19.28 0.78 -6.38
CA CYS A 23 -19.29 -0.40 -5.52
C CYS A 23 -19.17 -0.03 -4.03
N PHE A 24 -18.26 0.89 -3.66
CA PHE A 24 -18.12 1.30 -2.27
C PHE A 24 -19.34 2.07 -1.76
N GLU A 25 -19.94 2.94 -2.58
CA GLU A 25 -21.19 3.62 -2.22
C GLU A 25 -22.34 2.64 -1.98
N ARG A 26 -22.48 1.63 -2.85
CA ARG A 26 -23.46 0.54 -2.68
C ARG A 26 -23.19 -0.29 -1.43
N ALA A 27 -21.93 -0.38 -0.99
CA ALA A 27 -21.55 -1.01 0.27
C ALA A 27 -21.67 -0.08 1.50
N GLY A 28 -22.29 1.10 1.35
CA GLY A 28 -22.58 2.02 2.45
C GLY A 28 -21.42 2.94 2.84
N VAL A 29 -20.35 3.00 2.04
CA VAL A 29 -19.23 3.93 2.25
C VAL A 29 -19.64 5.33 1.73
N PRO A 30 -19.39 6.41 2.48
CA PRO A 30 -19.69 7.77 2.01
C PRO A 30 -18.96 8.11 0.72
N THR A 31 -19.60 8.85 -0.18
CA THR A 31 -19.07 9.21 -1.52
C THR A 31 -17.62 9.73 -1.50
N GLU A 32 -17.30 10.64 -0.56
CA GLU A 32 -15.94 11.17 -0.43
C GLU A 32 -14.91 10.08 -0.08
N HIS A 33 -15.25 9.23 0.88
CA HIS A 33 -14.40 8.10 1.27
C HIS A 33 -14.30 7.08 0.13
N ALA A 34 -15.41 6.76 -0.54
CA ALA A 34 -15.45 5.85 -1.67
C ALA A 34 -14.52 6.31 -2.81
N ALA A 35 -14.54 7.61 -3.13
CA ALA A 35 -13.66 8.20 -4.15
C ALA A 35 -12.17 8.09 -3.76
N ILE A 36 -11.82 8.32 -2.50
CA ILE A 36 -10.43 8.16 -2.01
C ILE A 36 -9.97 6.70 -2.14
N VAL A 37 -10.75 5.74 -1.66
CA VAL A 37 -10.39 4.32 -1.75
C VAL A 37 -10.29 3.88 -3.21
N ALA A 38 -11.27 4.26 -4.05
CA ALA A 38 -11.26 3.97 -5.47
C ALA A 38 -10.01 4.52 -6.16
N ARG A 39 -9.66 5.79 -5.93
CA ARG A 39 -8.44 6.42 -6.47
C ARG A 39 -7.19 5.63 -6.09
N LEU A 40 -7.04 5.22 -4.83
CA LEU A 40 -5.86 4.47 -4.40
C LEU A 40 -5.79 3.06 -5.01
N LEU A 41 -6.91 2.36 -5.13
CA LEU A 41 -6.94 1.06 -5.82
C LEU A 41 -6.62 1.19 -7.32
N VAL A 42 -7.19 2.18 -8.00
CA VAL A 42 -6.87 2.43 -9.42
C VAL A 42 -5.41 2.86 -9.60
N ASN A 43 -4.85 3.59 -8.63
CA ASN A 43 -3.44 3.94 -8.62
C ASN A 43 -2.52 2.71 -8.53
N CYS A 44 -2.93 1.63 -7.85
CA CYS A 44 -2.23 0.34 -7.86
C CYS A 44 -2.34 -0.32 -9.24
N ASP A 45 -3.53 -0.35 -9.81
CA ASP A 45 -3.78 -0.92 -11.15
C ASP A 45 -2.91 -0.24 -12.22
N LEU A 46 -2.87 1.10 -12.21
CA LEU A 46 -2.05 1.90 -13.12
C LEU A 46 -0.54 1.63 -12.94
N ARG A 47 -0.08 1.35 -11.72
CA ARG A 47 1.33 0.98 -11.46
C ARG A 47 1.63 -0.48 -11.83
N GLY A 48 0.62 -1.26 -12.20
CA GLY A 48 0.74 -2.69 -12.42
C GLY A 48 0.87 -3.50 -11.12
N VAL A 49 0.53 -2.93 -9.96
CA VAL A 49 0.49 -3.63 -8.67
C VAL A 49 -0.90 -4.28 -8.50
N ARG A 50 -1.15 -5.27 -9.34
CA ARG A 50 -2.48 -5.89 -9.55
C ARG A 50 -3.02 -6.52 -8.26
N SER A 51 -2.14 -7.07 -7.44
CA SER A 51 -2.50 -7.71 -6.19
C SER A 51 -3.24 -6.79 -5.21
N HIS A 52 -3.05 -5.47 -5.30
CA HIS A 52 -3.62 -4.45 -4.39
C HIS A 52 -4.48 -3.40 -5.13
N GLY A 53 -4.90 -3.70 -6.36
CA GLY A 53 -5.76 -2.84 -7.16
C GLY A 53 -7.26 -3.12 -7.00
N THR A 54 -8.06 -2.73 -7.99
CA THR A 54 -9.53 -2.80 -7.97
C THR A 54 -10.10 -4.20 -7.86
N ARG A 55 -9.32 -5.26 -8.15
CA ARG A 55 -9.72 -6.64 -7.84
C ARG A 55 -10.07 -6.87 -6.35
N GLN A 56 -9.57 -6.01 -5.46
CA GLN A 56 -9.83 -6.10 -4.01
C GLN A 56 -11.20 -5.55 -3.59
N VAL A 57 -11.87 -4.78 -4.46
CA VAL A 57 -13.16 -4.10 -4.16
C VAL A 57 -14.19 -5.09 -3.61
N ASN A 58 -14.34 -6.25 -4.27
CA ASN A 58 -15.26 -7.30 -3.85
C ASN A 58 -15.01 -7.75 -2.40
N GLY A 59 -13.75 -8.06 -2.07
CA GLY A 59 -13.34 -8.54 -0.76
C GLY A 59 -13.52 -7.50 0.35
N TYR A 60 -13.35 -6.21 0.05
CA TYR A 60 -13.62 -5.15 1.01
C TYR A 60 -15.12 -4.91 1.21
N CYS A 61 -15.89 -4.86 0.13
CA CYS A 61 -17.35 -4.69 0.23
C CYS A 61 -17.97 -5.80 1.07
N LYS A 62 -17.57 -7.07 0.85
CA LYS A 62 -18.01 -8.20 1.68
C LYS A 62 -17.70 -8.00 3.17
N GLN A 63 -16.52 -7.45 3.51
CA GLN A 63 -16.16 -7.19 4.91
C GLN A 63 -17.01 -6.10 5.57
N PHE A 64 -17.56 -5.16 4.79
CA PHE A 64 -18.57 -4.22 5.28
C PHE A 64 -19.93 -4.90 5.47
N ASP A 65 -20.36 -5.73 4.51
CA ASP A 65 -21.61 -6.49 4.60
C ASP A 65 -21.63 -7.44 5.80
N ASP A 66 -20.50 -8.11 6.05
CA ASP A 66 -20.29 -9.01 7.19
C ASP A 66 -20.21 -8.26 8.54
N GLY A 67 -20.18 -6.92 8.52
CA GLY A 67 -20.07 -6.10 9.72
C GLY A 67 -18.73 -6.22 10.45
N ILE A 68 -17.67 -6.65 9.77
CA ILE A 68 -16.35 -6.88 10.37
C ILE A 68 -15.34 -5.74 10.12
N LEU A 69 -15.73 -4.76 9.29
CA LEU A 69 -15.13 -3.45 9.12
C LEU A 69 -16.20 -2.35 9.18
N ASN A 70 -15.79 -1.15 9.60
CA ASN A 70 -16.66 0.02 9.64
C ASN A 70 -16.69 0.74 8.28
N PRO A 71 -17.83 0.81 7.57
CA PRO A 71 -17.93 1.55 6.30
C PRO A 71 -17.98 3.08 6.50
N ILE A 72 -18.31 3.54 7.71
CA ILE A 72 -18.48 4.95 8.09
C ILE A 72 -17.59 5.32 9.29
N PRO A 73 -16.26 5.16 9.20
CA PRO A 73 -15.36 5.41 10.32
C PRO A 73 -15.36 6.87 10.76
N LYS A 74 -15.45 7.11 12.07
CA LYS A 74 -15.27 8.43 12.68
C LYS A 74 -13.81 8.61 13.05
N ILE A 75 -13.03 9.12 12.10
CA ILE A 75 -11.59 9.31 12.25
C ILE A 75 -11.32 10.44 13.26
N GLN A 76 -10.48 10.18 14.26
CA GLN A 76 -10.23 11.11 15.36
C GLN A 76 -8.75 11.23 15.71
N ILE A 77 -8.28 12.44 15.94
CA ILE A 77 -6.97 12.68 16.55
C ILE A 77 -7.06 12.32 18.04
N VAL A 78 -6.15 11.45 18.50
CA VAL A 78 -6.07 11.02 19.89
C VAL A 78 -4.87 11.59 20.64
N ARG A 79 -3.84 12.02 19.90
CA ARG A 79 -2.68 12.72 20.46
C ARG A 79 -2.05 13.63 19.42
N GLU A 80 -1.53 14.77 19.87
CA GLU A 80 -0.94 15.77 18.99
C GLU A 80 0.25 16.47 19.65
N THR A 81 1.30 16.67 18.86
CA THR A 81 2.44 17.54 19.15
C THR A 81 2.81 18.32 17.87
N ALA A 82 3.81 19.20 17.96
CA ALA A 82 4.30 19.97 16.82
C ALA A 82 4.79 19.08 15.66
N ALA A 83 5.41 17.93 15.95
CA ALA A 83 5.97 17.03 14.94
C ALA A 83 5.17 15.73 14.74
N VAL A 84 4.24 15.40 15.65
CA VAL A 84 3.57 14.09 15.68
C VAL A 84 2.07 14.25 15.81
N VAL A 85 1.30 13.45 15.07
CA VAL A 85 -0.13 13.23 15.29
C VAL A 85 -0.43 11.74 15.39
N ALA A 86 -1.29 11.34 16.33
CA ALA A 86 -1.80 9.97 16.41
C ALA A 86 -3.31 9.99 16.21
N VAL A 87 -3.82 9.05 15.41
CA VAL A 87 -5.19 9.00 14.93
C VAL A 87 -5.81 7.63 15.23
N ASP A 88 -7.08 7.58 15.62
CA ASP A 88 -7.89 6.34 15.62
C ASP A 88 -8.73 6.30 14.34
N GLY A 89 -8.61 5.21 13.59
CA GLY A 89 -9.33 4.99 12.32
C GLY A 89 -10.70 4.32 12.49
N ASP A 90 -11.16 4.13 13.74
CA ASP A 90 -12.52 3.70 14.08
C ASP A 90 -13.00 2.42 13.37
N GLY A 91 -12.08 1.48 13.13
CA GLY A 91 -12.42 0.16 12.63
C GLY A 91 -12.64 0.04 11.12
N GLY A 92 -12.41 1.12 10.37
CA GLY A 92 -12.59 1.12 8.91
C GLY A 92 -11.40 0.53 8.15
N LEU A 93 -11.49 0.58 6.82
CA LEU A 93 -10.33 0.41 5.95
C LEU A 93 -9.27 1.47 6.25
N GLY A 94 -7.99 1.11 6.08
CA GLY A 94 -6.88 2.01 6.39
C GLY A 94 -6.67 3.14 5.38
N TYR A 95 -7.22 3.04 4.18
CA TYR A 95 -7.01 3.98 3.08
C TYR A 95 -7.31 5.44 3.47
N VAL A 96 -8.55 5.74 3.85
CA VAL A 96 -8.98 7.11 4.20
C VAL A 96 -8.23 7.68 5.40
N PRO A 97 -8.16 7.01 6.57
CA PRO A 97 -7.46 7.59 7.72
C PRO A 97 -5.96 7.76 7.48
N MET A 98 -5.33 6.92 6.65
CA MET A 98 -3.92 7.09 6.29
C MET A 98 -3.69 8.24 5.33
N VAL A 99 -4.61 8.53 4.38
CA VAL A 99 -4.53 9.74 3.54
C VAL A 99 -4.57 10.98 4.43
N GLN A 100 -5.58 11.08 5.30
CA GLN A 100 -5.72 12.22 6.23
C GLN A 100 -4.50 12.36 7.15
N ALA A 101 -4.02 11.25 7.72
CA ALA A 101 -2.82 11.24 8.54
C ALA A 101 -1.56 11.68 7.76
N THR A 102 -1.44 11.30 6.50
CA THR A 102 -0.34 11.71 5.63
C THR A 102 -0.35 13.21 5.37
N GLU A 103 -1.52 13.80 5.10
CA GLU A 103 -1.67 15.25 4.95
C GLU A 103 -1.28 16.00 6.24
N MET A 104 -1.66 15.46 7.39
CA MET A 104 -1.26 16.00 8.69
C MET A 104 0.25 15.90 8.94
N ALA A 105 0.89 14.80 8.51
CA ALA A 105 2.33 14.63 8.58
C ALA A 105 3.06 15.60 7.64
N ILE A 106 2.60 15.76 6.41
CA ILE A 106 3.15 16.73 5.45
C ILE A 106 3.07 18.15 6.00
N THR A 107 1.93 18.53 6.60
CA THR A 107 1.77 19.85 7.23
C THR A 107 2.81 20.10 8.31
N ARG A 108 3.05 19.11 9.18
CA ARG A 108 4.07 19.21 10.24
C ARG A 108 5.49 19.23 9.70
N ALA A 109 5.75 18.43 8.66
CA ALA A 109 7.03 18.49 7.97
C ALA A 109 7.28 19.91 7.45
N ARG A 110 6.28 20.56 6.83
CA ARG A 110 6.37 21.97 6.42
C ARG A 110 6.70 22.90 7.58
N ASP A 111 6.09 22.71 8.74
CA ASP A 111 6.25 23.63 9.86
C ASP A 111 7.58 23.46 10.61
N VAL A 112 8.02 22.21 10.87
CA VAL A 112 9.14 21.92 11.78
C VAL A 112 10.23 21.01 11.18
N GLY A 113 10.17 20.74 9.88
CA GLY A 113 11.17 19.94 9.14
C GLY A 113 10.89 18.43 9.12
N LEU A 114 10.14 17.91 10.09
CA LEU A 114 9.76 16.49 10.20
C LEU A 114 8.33 16.37 10.70
N GLY A 115 7.52 15.56 10.02
CA GLY A 115 6.18 15.19 10.46
C GLY A 115 6.02 13.68 10.54
N MET A 116 5.43 13.21 11.63
CA MET A 116 5.00 11.83 11.80
C MET A 116 3.50 11.78 12.03
N ALA A 117 2.83 10.84 11.38
CA ALA A 117 1.49 10.46 11.76
C ALA A 117 1.39 8.95 12.00
N THR A 118 0.61 8.56 12.99
CA THR A 118 0.24 7.17 13.23
C THR A 118 -1.26 7.00 13.23
N VAL A 119 -1.72 5.84 12.76
CA VAL A 119 -3.13 5.48 12.71
C VAL A 119 -3.32 4.11 13.32
N ARG A 120 -4.17 3.97 14.33
CA ARG A 120 -4.56 2.66 14.90
C ARG A 120 -5.97 2.26 14.49
N GLY A 121 -6.25 0.97 14.64
CA GLY A 121 -7.62 0.48 14.56
C GLY A 121 -8.13 0.46 13.13
N ILE A 122 -7.26 0.12 12.19
CA ILE A 122 -7.57 0.08 10.76
C ILE A 122 -7.41 -1.32 10.21
N GLY A 123 -8.18 -1.62 9.16
CA GLY A 123 -8.00 -2.78 8.31
C GLY A 123 -6.83 -2.61 7.35
N HIS A 124 -6.92 -3.28 6.21
CA HIS A 124 -5.95 -3.15 5.14
C HIS A 124 -5.87 -1.71 4.62
N TYR A 125 -4.65 -1.21 4.38
CA TYR A 125 -4.43 0.16 3.90
C TYR A 125 -3.88 0.25 2.47
N GLY A 126 -3.79 -0.87 1.75
CA GLY A 126 -3.24 -0.91 0.39
C GLY A 126 -1.71 -0.89 0.33
N SER A 127 -1.20 -0.30 -0.74
CA SER A 127 0.24 -0.07 -0.94
C SER A 127 0.73 1.01 0.05
N ALA A 128 1.86 0.76 0.71
CA ALA A 128 2.52 1.76 1.54
C ALA A 128 3.03 2.94 0.68
N GLY A 129 3.37 2.64 -0.59
CA GLY A 129 3.77 3.62 -1.59
C GLY A 129 2.74 4.69 -1.92
N HIS A 130 1.44 4.50 -1.64
CA HIS A 130 0.45 5.58 -1.80
C HIS A 130 0.81 6.80 -0.94
N TYR A 131 1.05 6.56 0.34
CA TYR A 131 1.28 7.60 1.33
C TYR A 131 2.64 8.24 1.15
N CYS A 132 3.67 7.45 0.85
CA CYS A 132 5.00 7.99 0.58
C CYS A 132 5.04 8.84 -0.70
N ARG A 133 4.25 8.50 -1.73
CA ARG A 133 4.16 9.31 -2.95
C ARG A 133 3.44 10.64 -2.72
N MET A 134 2.43 10.69 -1.83
CA MET A 134 1.86 11.97 -1.38
C MET A 134 2.94 12.86 -0.73
N CYS A 135 3.86 12.28 0.06
CA CYS A 135 4.99 13.03 0.60
C CYS A 135 5.91 13.56 -0.51
N MET A 136 6.26 12.73 -1.51
CA MET A 136 7.08 13.16 -2.65
C MET A 136 6.45 14.30 -3.44
N GLU A 137 5.16 14.21 -3.72
CA GLU A 137 4.38 15.26 -4.41
C GLU A 137 4.38 16.58 -3.61
N ALA A 138 4.48 16.49 -2.28
CA ALA A 138 4.62 17.63 -1.39
C ALA A 138 6.07 18.09 -1.16
N GLY A 139 7.05 17.57 -1.91
CA GLY A 139 8.47 17.92 -1.79
C GLY A 139 9.19 17.28 -0.61
N CYS A 140 8.61 16.26 0.01
CA CYS A 140 9.16 15.55 1.17
C CYS A 140 9.65 14.14 0.80
N ILE A 141 10.61 13.63 1.55
CA ILE A 141 10.85 12.18 1.61
C ILE A 141 9.72 11.52 2.40
N GLY A 142 9.24 10.37 1.92
CA GLY A 142 8.19 9.58 2.55
C GLY A 142 8.70 8.24 3.11
N PHE A 143 8.27 7.89 4.32
CA PHE A 143 8.38 6.52 4.85
C PHE A 143 7.06 6.05 5.42
N SER A 144 6.56 4.90 4.99
CA SER A 144 5.29 4.33 5.46
C SER A 144 5.44 2.86 5.81
N VAL A 145 4.76 2.43 6.87
CA VAL A 145 4.73 1.02 7.27
C VAL A 145 3.41 0.67 7.95
N GLN A 146 2.84 -0.49 7.62
CA GLN A 146 1.70 -1.05 8.33
C GLN A 146 2.16 -2.20 9.21
N GLY A 147 1.50 -2.38 10.34
CA GLY A 147 1.72 -3.52 11.21
C GLY A 147 0.46 -3.84 11.99
N SER A 148 0.54 -4.91 12.78
CA SER A 148 -0.45 -5.24 13.80
C SER A 148 0.26 -5.80 15.01
N VAL A 149 -0.50 -5.92 16.11
CA VAL A 149 0.00 -6.50 17.36
C VAL A 149 -0.14 -8.02 17.33
N GLY A 150 0.66 -8.71 18.14
CA GLY A 150 0.65 -10.18 18.21
C GLY A 150 1.34 -10.90 17.05
N HIS A 151 1.94 -10.15 16.10
CA HIS A 151 2.84 -10.72 15.11
C HIS A 151 4.00 -11.49 15.79
N GLY A 152 4.30 -12.68 15.27
CA GLY A 152 5.34 -13.57 15.81
C GLY A 152 4.83 -14.52 16.88
N ASN A 153 3.61 -14.34 17.40
CA ASN A 153 3.02 -15.26 18.35
C ASN A 153 2.47 -16.50 17.64
N ALA A 154 3.21 -17.60 17.71
CA ALA A 154 2.81 -18.92 17.19
C ALA A 154 2.13 -19.80 18.25
N SER A 155 1.68 -19.21 19.37
CA SER A 155 0.99 -19.94 20.45
C SER A 155 -0.23 -20.65 19.88
N GLY A 156 -0.30 -21.97 20.05
CA GLY A 156 -1.35 -22.83 19.48
C GLY A 156 -0.95 -23.60 18.22
N SER A 157 0.21 -23.31 17.61
CA SER A 157 0.72 -24.12 16.49
C SER A 157 1.28 -25.47 16.98
N PRO A 158 0.95 -26.61 16.34
CA PRO A 158 1.49 -27.93 16.70
C PRO A 158 3.02 -28.03 16.55
N SER A 159 3.58 -27.26 15.61
CA SER A 159 5.01 -27.19 15.34
C SER A 159 5.49 -25.75 15.33
N LYS A 160 6.80 -25.55 15.55
CA LYS A 160 7.42 -24.24 15.36
C LYS A 160 7.25 -23.85 13.88
N PRO A 161 6.69 -22.68 13.59
CA PRO A 161 6.55 -22.26 12.22
C PRO A 161 7.92 -21.94 11.61
N GLN A 162 7.94 -21.86 10.29
CA GLN A 162 9.11 -21.47 9.52
C GLN A 162 9.60 -20.06 9.91
N LEU A 163 10.87 -19.76 9.61
CA LEU A 163 11.43 -18.43 9.78
C LEU A 163 10.63 -17.38 8.98
N ALA A 164 10.35 -16.24 9.61
CA ALA A 164 9.53 -15.15 9.05
C ALA A 164 8.07 -15.55 8.71
N TYR A 165 7.46 -16.49 9.44
CA TYR A 165 6.08 -16.94 9.22
C TYR A 165 4.98 -15.91 9.55
N PHE A 166 5.28 -14.86 10.32
CA PHE A 166 4.26 -14.02 10.93
C PHE A 166 3.77 -12.86 10.04
N GLY A 167 3.27 -13.19 8.84
CA GLY A 167 2.62 -12.22 7.94
C GLY A 167 3.57 -11.49 7.00
N ASN A 168 3.01 -10.57 6.21
CA ASN A 168 3.71 -9.87 5.14
C ASN A 168 3.34 -8.38 5.07
N PRO A 169 3.54 -7.61 6.16
CA PRO A 169 3.20 -6.20 6.19
C PRO A 169 3.99 -5.40 5.13
N PRO A 170 3.39 -4.35 4.54
CA PRO A 170 4.06 -3.48 3.60
C PRO A 170 4.93 -2.42 4.31
N ILE A 171 6.06 -2.11 3.69
CA ILE A 171 7.00 -1.05 4.09
C ILE A 171 7.41 -0.29 2.83
N CYS A 172 7.46 1.04 2.93
CA CYS A 172 7.86 1.88 1.81
C CYS A 172 8.80 3.01 2.22
N PHE A 173 9.79 3.26 1.36
CA PHE A 173 10.58 4.48 1.32
C PHE A 173 10.43 5.13 -0.05
N ALA A 174 10.22 6.44 -0.09
CA ALA A 174 10.09 7.19 -1.33
C ALA A 174 10.91 8.48 -1.29
N LEU A 175 11.85 8.62 -2.21
CA LEU A 175 12.85 9.67 -2.25
C LEU A 175 12.75 10.38 -3.61
N PRO A 176 12.36 11.67 -3.66
CA PRO A 176 12.11 12.35 -4.91
C PRO A 176 13.41 12.75 -5.63
N GLY A 177 13.44 12.57 -6.94
CA GLY A 177 14.48 13.08 -7.83
C GLY A 177 14.23 14.52 -8.29
N LYS A 178 15.08 15.05 -9.17
CA LYS A 178 14.89 16.37 -9.81
C LYS A 178 14.14 16.19 -11.13
N GLU A 179 14.63 15.30 -11.99
CA GLU A 179 14.07 14.95 -13.29
C GLU A 179 13.53 13.51 -13.33
N SER A 180 14.14 12.59 -12.56
CA SER A 180 13.68 11.20 -12.51
C SER A 180 12.40 11.05 -11.68
N ALA A 181 11.75 9.89 -11.80
CA ALA A 181 10.64 9.51 -10.94
C ALA A 181 11.04 9.30 -9.46
N GLY A 182 12.32 9.46 -9.12
CA GLY A 182 12.89 9.17 -7.82
C GLY A 182 13.02 7.66 -7.55
N VAL A 183 13.33 7.33 -6.29
CA VAL A 183 13.40 5.95 -5.82
C VAL A 183 12.21 5.68 -4.93
N VAL A 184 11.40 4.68 -5.29
CA VAL A 184 10.25 4.22 -4.48
C VAL A 184 10.38 2.73 -4.23
N LEU A 185 10.97 2.38 -3.08
CA LEU A 185 10.98 1.02 -2.59
C LEU A 185 9.66 0.77 -1.87
N ASP A 186 8.66 0.25 -2.56
CA ASP A 186 7.39 -0.20 -1.98
C ASP A 186 7.35 -1.73 -2.00
N ALA A 187 7.53 -2.34 -0.84
CA ALA A 187 7.76 -3.77 -0.74
C ALA A 187 7.03 -4.35 0.46
N ALA A 188 6.80 -5.66 0.40
CA ALA A 188 6.47 -6.38 1.61
C ALA A 188 7.74 -6.68 2.42
N THR A 189 7.62 -6.73 3.74
CA THR A 189 8.78 -6.93 4.62
C THR A 189 9.43 -8.30 4.47
N ARG A 190 8.68 -9.29 3.98
CA ARG A 190 9.23 -10.58 3.59
C ARG A 190 9.80 -10.45 2.17
N ILE A 191 11.13 -10.37 2.06
CA ILE A 191 11.83 -10.13 0.78
C ILE A 191 11.46 -11.15 -0.29
N LEU A 192 11.19 -12.40 0.13
CA LEU A 192 10.81 -13.50 -0.75
C LEU A 192 9.29 -13.74 -0.74
N ALA A 193 8.49 -12.68 -0.61
CA ALA A 193 7.03 -12.75 -0.53
C ALA A 193 6.36 -13.51 -1.69
N ASP A 194 7.00 -13.61 -2.86
CA ASP A 194 6.43 -14.34 -4.00
C ASP A 194 6.61 -15.87 -3.90
N TYR A 195 7.41 -16.37 -2.94
CA TYR A 195 7.73 -17.80 -2.78
C TYR A 195 7.14 -18.41 -1.48
N GLN A 196 6.14 -17.78 -0.89
CA GLN A 196 5.87 -17.81 0.56
C GLN A 196 5.74 -19.17 1.28
N ASN A 197 5.48 -20.29 0.60
CA ASN A 197 5.34 -21.60 1.21
C ASN A 197 5.75 -22.74 0.27
N GLY A 198 6.23 -23.85 0.84
CA GLY A 198 6.44 -25.12 0.14
C GLY A 198 7.88 -25.64 0.19
N PRO A 199 8.12 -26.89 -0.24
CA PRO A 199 9.43 -27.54 -0.14
C PRO A 199 10.54 -26.78 -0.88
N GLU A 200 10.23 -26.18 -2.02
CA GLU A 200 11.17 -25.36 -2.80
C GLU A 200 11.60 -24.11 -2.04
N PHE A 201 10.67 -23.49 -1.31
CA PHE A 201 10.96 -22.33 -0.49
C PHE A 201 11.77 -22.69 0.76
N ASP A 202 11.44 -23.82 1.41
CA ASP A 202 12.21 -24.33 2.54
C ASP A 202 13.66 -24.65 2.16
N ALA A 203 13.87 -25.17 0.94
CA ALA A 203 15.19 -25.44 0.40
C ALA A 203 16.06 -24.19 0.23
N LEU A 204 15.47 -22.98 0.18
CA LEU A 204 16.22 -21.72 0.09
C LEU A 204 16.84 -21.29 1.42
N ILE A 205 16.33 -21.76 2.57
CA ILE A 205 16.83 -21.36 3.89
C ILE A 205 18.35 -21.58 4.04
N PRO A 206 18.91 -22.79 3.77
CA PRO A 206 20.35 -23.00 3.87
C PRO A 206 21.14 -22.31 2.75
N VAL A 207 20.50 -21.96 1.62
CA VAL A 207 21.17 -21.36 0.45
C VAL A 207 21.35 -19.85 0.63
N ILE A 208 20.31 -19.15 1.12
CA ILE A 208 20.29 -17.70 1.30
C ILE A 208 19.80 -17.28 2.71
N PRO A 209 20.43 -17.79 3.79
CA PRO A 209 19.94 -17.58 5.16
C PRO A 209 19.84 -16.10 5.55
N ALA A 210 20.70 -15.24 4.99
CA ALA A 210 20.68 -13.80 5.23
C ALA A 210 19.37 -13.13 4.76
N ALA A 211 18.77 -13.59 3.65
CA ALA A 211 17.52 -13.02 3.15
C ALA A 211 16.35 -13.31 4.10
N PHE A 212 16.30 -14.52 4.66
CA PHE A 212 15.31 -14.89 5.66
C PHE A 212 15.52 -14.14 6.97
N PHE A 213 16.76 -14.04 7.46
CA PHE A 213 17.05 -13.31 8.70
C PHE A 213 16.71 -11.82 8.60
N LYS A 214 17.06 -11.18 7.47
CA LYS A 214 16.67 -9.78 7.21
C LYS A 214 15.14 -9.62 7.14
N SER A 215 14.44 -10.57 6.52
CA SER A 215 12.96 -10.56 6.47
C SER A 215 12.34 -10.61 7.87
N VAL A 216 12.90 -11.39 8.80
CA VAL A 216 12.46 -11.37 10.21
C VAL A 216 12.62 -9.98 10.82
N GLY A 217 13.76 -9.34 10.60
CA GLY A 217 14.04 -7.99 11.09
C GLY A 217 13.05 -6.96 10.52
N TYR A 218 12.82 -6.96 9.21
CA TYR A 218 11.87 -6.04 8.58
C TYR A 218 10.45 -6.25 9.08
N THR A 219 9.99 -7.51 9.21
CA THR A 219 8.64 -7.77 9.73
C THR A 219 8.52 -7.38 11.21
N ALA A 220 9.57 -7.54 12.01
CA ALA A 220 9.60 -7.05 13.39
C ALA A 220 9.51 -5.52 13.45
N VAL A 221 10.27 -4.81 12.60
CA VAL A 221 10.17 -3.34 12.47
C VAL A 221 8.75 -2.93 12.09
N ALA A 222 8.12 -3.60 11.12
CA ALA A 222 6.75 -3.27 10.73
C ALA A 222 5.73 -3.54 11.83
N ALA A 223 5.84 -4.67 12.55
CA ALA A 223 4.99 -4.95 13.70
C ALA A 223 5.12 -3.90 14.80
N LEU A 224 6.36 -3.47 15.11
CA LEU A 224 6.62 -2.49 16.17
C LEU A 224 6.30 -1.06 15.74
N MET A 225 6.68 -0.63 14.54
CA MET A 225 6.42 0.73 14.07
C MET A 225 5.00 0.92 13.55
N GLY A 226 4.46 -0.04 12.81
CA GLY A 226 3.10 0.04 12.25
C GLY A 226 2.03 -0.47 13.20
N GLY A 227 2.34 -1.39 14.12
CA GLY A 227 1.38 -1.91 15.12
C GLY A 227 1.57 -1.30 16.50
N GLY A 228 2.75 -1.50 17.09
CA GLY A 228 3.08 -1.08 18.45
C GLY A 228 3.03 0.45 18.64
N LEU A 229 3.87 1.18 17.91
CA LEU A 229 3.99 2.64 17.94
C LEU A 229 2.70 3.33 17.47
N ALA A 230 1.95 2.70 16.55
CA ALA A 230 0.65 3.21 16.15
C ALA A 230 -0.38 3.17 17.30
N GLY A 231 -0.12 2.43 18.38
CA GLY A 231 -0.98 2.38 19.56
C GLY A 231 -2.13 1.38 19.41
N VAL A 232 -1.99 0.35 18.55
CA VAL A 232 -3.02 -0.69 18.37
C VAL A 232 -3.36 -1.40 19.70
N MET A 233 -2.38 -1.56 20.59
CA MET A 233 -2.57 -2.17 21.92
C MET A 233 -3.37 -1.31 22.89
N GLU A 234 -3.56 -0.03 22.60
CA GLU A 234 -4.30 0.90 23.47
C GLU A 234 -5.81 0.91 23.17
N ARG A 235 -6.25 0.26 22.08
CA ARG A 235 -7.69 0.15 21.79
C ARG A 235 -8.38 -0.76 22.80
N SER A 236 -9.61 -0.45 23.17
CA SER A 236 -10.41 -1.29 24.06
C SER A 236 -10.76 -2.63 23.42
N ASP A 237 -11.04 -3.64 24.24
CA ASP A 237 -11.44 -4.95 23.73
C ASP A 237 -12.79 -4.90 23.02
N GLU A 238 -13.72 -4.04 23.46
CA GLU A 238 -14.99 -3.83 22.77
C GLU A 238 -14.76 -3.31 21.34
N ALA A 239 -13.85 -2.34 21.14
CA ALA A 239 -13.55 -1.81 19.81
C ALA A 239 -12.92 -2.88 18.89
N ARG A 240 -12.06 -3.75 19.44
CA ARG A 240 -11.44 -4.85 18.70
C ARG A 240 -12.41 -5.97 18.35
N GLN A 241 -13.34 -6.29 19.25
CA GLN A 241 -14.38 -7.29 19.04
C GLN A 241 -15.42 -6.81 18.03
N ARG A 242 -15.76 -5.51 18.07
CA ARG A 242 -16.70 -4.91 17.12
C ARG A 242 -16.18 -4.94 15.69
N TRP A 243 -14.89 -4.63 15.48
CA TRP A 243 -14.28 -4.58 14.16
C TRP A 243 -13.08 -5.54 14.05
N PRO A 244 -13.33 -6.86 13.99
CA PRO A 244 -12.29 -7.87 14.11
C PRO A 244 -11.32 -7.88 12.93
N ARG A 245 -11.59 -7.21 11.81
CA ARG A 245 -10.64 -7.04 10.70
C ARG A 245 -9.78 -5.77 10.83
N ALA A 246 -10.10 -4.88 11.75
CA ALA A 246 -9.38 -3.62 11.95
C ALA A 246 -8.35 -3.69 13.09
N ARG A 247 -7.47 -4.69 12.99
CA ARG A 247 -6.43 -4.99 13.99
C ARG A 247 -5.08 -4.35 13.68
N GLY A 248 -4.98 -3.64 12.57
CA GLY A 248 -3.75 -3.01 12.12
C GLY A 248 -3.59 -1.59 12.63
N GLY A 249 -2.38 -1.09 12.44
CA GLY A 249 -2.06 0.32 12.42
C GLY A 249 -1.13 0.64 11.24
N GLY A 250 -0.94 1.93 11.00
CA GLY A 250 -0.01 2.45 10.03
C GLY A 250 0.76 3.63 10.59
N THR A 251 1.97 3.83 10.09
CA THR A 251 2.83 4.96 10.43
C THR A 251 3.35 5.57 9.14
N ILE A 252 3.34 6.90 9.06
CA ILE A 252 3.88 7.70 7.96
C ILE A 252 4.83 8.76 8.53
N LEU A 253 5.98 8.92 7.89
CA LEU A 253 6.92 10.01 8.10
C LEU A 253 7.01 10.85 6.81
N ALA A 254 6.95 12.16 6.97
CA ALA A 254 7.26 13.15 5.95
C ALA A 254 8.47 13.95 6.42
N ILE A 255 9.54 13.96 5.62
CA ILE A 255 10.80 14.62 5.96
C ILE A 255 11.11 15.69 4.92
N ARG A 256 11.27 16.94 5.35
CA ARG A 256 11.75 18.01 4.46
C ARG A 256 13.23 17.82 4.17
N ILE A 257 13.59 17.91 2.90
CA ILE A 257 14.97 17.74 2.45
C ILE A 257 15.81 18.96 2.86
N ASP A 258 15.28 20.16 2.61
CA ASP A 258 15.92 21.45 2.92
C ASP A 258 16.09 21.73 4.42
N ALA A 259 15.40 20.98 5.28
CA ALA A 259 15.60 21.01 6.72
C ALA A 259 16.92 20.36 7.17
N ALA A 260 17.54 19.54 6.30
CA ALA A 260 18.76 18.80 6.62
C ALA A 260 19.93 19.15 5.70
N VAL A 261 19.69 19.33 4.40
CA VAL A 261 20.72 19.50 3.36
C VAL A 261 20.23 20.44 2.25
N ASP A 262 21.08 20.78 1.28
CA ASP A 262 20.64 21.45 0.07
C ASP A 262 19.71 20.54 -0.75
N GLU A 263 18.50 21.02 -1.05
CA GLU A 263 17.45 20.21 -1.69
C GLU A 263 17.80 19.85 -3.14
N GLU A 264 18.36 20.80 -3.89
CA GLU A 264 18.69 20.58 -5.29
C GLU A 264 19.81 19.56 -5.43
N ALA A 265 20.89 19.69 -4.64
CA ALA A 265 22.00 18.75 -4.61
C ALA A 265 21.54 17.33 -4.22
N PHE A 266 20.63 17.20 -3.25
CA PHE A 266 20.09 15.90 -2.86
C PHE A 266 19.29 15.26 -4.01
N ARG A 267 18.43 16.02 -4.68
CA ARG A 267 17.62 15.51 -5.80
C ARG A 267 18.46 15.13 -7.01
N GLU A 268 19.51 15.89 -7.30
CA GLU A 268 20.49 15.56 -8.34
C GLU A 268 21.26 14.28 -8.02
N GLU A 269 21.58 14.03 -6.75
CA GLU A 269 22.22 12.78 -6.31
C GLU A 269 21.29 11.57 -6.47
N VAL A 270 19.99 11.73 -6.21
CA VAL A 270 18.98 10.69 -6.50
C VAL A 270 18.96 10.38 -8.00
N ASP A 271 18.94 11.40 -8.85
CA ASP A 271 18.92 11.23 -10.31
C ASP A 271 20.22 10.61 -10.84
N ARG A 272 21.38 11.00 -10.29
CA ARG A 272 22.66 10.37 -10.59
C ARG A 272 22.59 8.88 -10.28
N MET A 273 22.08 8.49 -9.12
CA MET A 273 21.97 7.07 -8.75
C MET A 273 21.04 6.29 -9.69
N VAL A 274 19.89 6.87 -10.07
CA VAL A 274 18.96 6.26 -11.04
C VAL A 274 19.65 6.04 -12.39
N ARG A 275 20.35 7.06 -12.90
CA ARG A 275 21.09 7.00 -14.16
C ARG A 275 22.22 5.98 -14.10
N ASP A 276 23.08 6.04 -13.08
CA ASP A 276 24.26 5.18 -12.96
C ASP A 276 23.85 3.71 -12.89
N VAL A 277 22.80 3.36 -12.13
CA VAL A 277 22.29 1.99 -12.13
C VAL A 277 21.75 1.60 -13.50
N GLY A 278 20.97 2.46 -14.15
CA GLY A 278 20.39 2.19 -15.47
C GLY A 278 21.42 2.02 -16.59
N GLU A 279 22.56 2.72 -16.49
CA GLU A 279 23.60 2.74 -17.53
C GLU A 279 24.74 1.75 -17.27
N THR A 280 25.03 1.40 -16.02
CA THR A 280 26.24 0.63 -15.67
C THR A 280 25.97 -0.78 -15.19
N TYR A 281 24.77 -1.10 -14.71
CA TYR A 281 24.47 -2.44 -14.18
C TYR A 281 23.94 -3.34 -15.29
N GLU A 282 24.27 -4.63 -15.21
CA GLU A 282 23.62 -5.63 -16.05
C GLU A 282 22.12 -5.69 -15.72
N PRO A 283 21.24 -5.72 -16.74
CA PRO A 283 19.81 -5.87 -16.52
C PRO A 283 19.48 -7.17 -15.78
N PHE A 284 18.42 -7.14 -14.97
CA PHE A 284 17.85 -8.38 -14.44
C PHE A 284 17.38 -9.26 -15.62
N PRO A 285 17.53 -10.61 -15.57
CA PRO A 285 17.09 -11.48 -16.65
C PRO A 285 15.65 -11.21 -17.09
N GLY A 286 15.45 -10.97 -18.39
CA GLY A 286 14.16 -10.64 -18.99
C GLY A 286 13.84 -9.14 -19.05
N LEU A 287 14.74 -8.26 -18.60
CA LEU A 287 14.65 -6.81 -18.79
C LEU A 287 15.73 -6.32 -19.77
N ASP A 288 15.40 -5.24 -20.50
CA ASP A 288 16.33 -4.60 -21.44
C ASP A 288 17.32 -3.65 -20.75
N ARG A 289 17.01 -3.22 -19.52
CA ARG A 289 17.85 -2.33 -18.71
C ARG A 289 17.78 -2.63 -17.21
N ALA A 290 18.83 -2.31 -16.48
CA ALA A 290 18.79 -2.27 -15.02
C ALA A 290 17.91 -1.10 -14.53
N LEU A 291 17.22 -1.29 -13.42
CA LEU A 291 16.25 -0.33 -12.90
C LEU A 291 16.36 -0.24 -11.37
N LEU A 292 16.13 0.95 -10.83
CA LEU A 292 15.87 1.13 -9.41
C LEU A 292 14.38 0.95 -9.08
N PRO A 293 14.05 0.59 -7.82
CA PRO A 293 12.66 0.50 -7.37
C PRO A 293 11.89 1.79 -7.63
N GLY A 294 10.67 1.66 -8.17
CA GLY A 294 9.79 2.78 -8.48
C GLY A 294 9.80 3.20 -9.95
N THR A 295 10.85 2.89 -10.71
CA THR A 295 10.97 3.27 -12.13
C THR A 295 9.93 2.57 -12.99
N ILE A 296 9.81 1.25 -12.88
CA ILE A 296 8.85 0.47 -13.69
C ILE A 296 7.40 0.82 -13.34
N GLU A 297 7.10 1.09 -12.06
CA GLU A 297 5.78 1.52 -11.64
C GLU A 297 5.43 2.92 -12.19
N ALA A 298 6.40 3.83 -12.27
CA ALA A 298 6.19 5.17 -12.84
C ALA A 298 5.92 5.12 -14.34
N GLU A 299 6.69 4.31 -15.08
CA GLU A 299 6.49 4.10 -16.52
C GLU A 299 5.14 3.47 -16.82
N ARG A 300 4.78 2.42 -16.07
CA ARG A 300 3.47 1.77 -16.18
C ARG A 300 2.34 2.71 -15.85
N PHE A 301 2.50 3.55 -14.83
CA PHE A 301 1.49 4.54 -14.46
C PHE A 301 1.18 5.46 -15.64
N GLU A 302 2.19 6.06 -16.27
CA GLU A 302 2.00 6.91 -17.44
C GLU A 302 1.44 6.15 -18.65
N GLN A 303 1.94 4.94 -18.90
CA GLN A 303 1.49 4.10 -20.01
C GLN A 303 0.01 3.72 -19.86
N TYR A 304 -0.38 3.16 -18.72
CA TYR A 304 -1.73 2.65 -18.48
C TYR A 304 -2.77 3.76 -18.31
N ARG A 305 -2.36 4.97 -17.90
CA ARG A 305 -3.27 6.14 -17.95
C ARG A 305 -3.67 6.48 -19.38
N ARG A 306 -2.76 6.32 -20.35
CA ARG A 306 -3.02 6.61 -21.76
C ARG A 306 -3.69 5.46 -22.49
N GLN A 307 -3.27 4.23 -22.19
CA GLN A 307 -3.65 3.03 -22.95
C GLN A 307 -4.78 2.25 -22.29
N GLY A 308 -5.06 2.48 -21.01
CA GLY A 308 -5.90 1.63 -20.17
C GLY A 308 -5.09 0.54 -19.44
N VAL A 309 -5.71 -0.04 -18.42
CA VAL A 309 -5.14 -1.11 -17.59
C VAL A 309 -5.54 -2.47 -18.16
N PRO A 310 -4.61 -3.43 -18.33
CA PRO A 310 -4.92 -4.78 -18.75
C PRO A 310 -5.45 -5.67 -17.60
N PHE A 311 -6.68 -6.14 -17.75
CA PHE A 311 -7.34 -7.08 -16.83
C PHE A 311 -7.30 -8.50 -17.38
N GLY A 312 -6.70 -9.43 -16.64
CA GLY A 312 -6.62 -10.84 -16.99
C GLY A 312 -7.81 -11.60 -16.37
N ALA A 313 -7.92 -12.89 -16.68
CA ALA A 313 -9.08 -13.71 -16.28
C ALA A 313 -9.38 -13.64 -14.76
N GLY A 314 -8.35 -13.72 -13.91
CA GLY A 314 -8.54 -13.68 -12.45
C GLY A 314 -9.02 -12.33 -11.93
N GLU A 315 -8.58 -11.20 -12.50
CA GLU A 315 -9.15 -9.89 -12.13
C GLU A 315 -10.56 -9.72 -12.68
N GLN A 316 -10.82 -10.21 -13.89
CA GLN A 316 -12.13 -10.14 -14.51
C GLN A 316 -13.18 -10.88 -13.69
N GLU A 317 -12.87 -12.08 -13.19
CA GLU A 317 -13.75 -12.87 -12.33
C GLU A 317 -14.13 -12.10 -11.05
N GLN A 318 -13.15 -11.50 -10.36
CA GLN A 318 -13.41 -10.73 -9.14
C GLN A 318 -14.27 -9.49 -9.38
N VAL A 319 -14.06 -8.80 -10.51
CA VAL A 319 -14.84 -7.62 -10.90
C VAL A 319 -16.27 -8.02 -11.31
N GLN A 320 -16.43 -9.10 -12.08
CA GLN A 320 -17.74 -9.62 -12.47
C GLN A 320 -18.58 -10.03 -11.26
N GLU A 321 -17.96 -10.72 -10.29
CA GLU A 321 -18.64 -11.16 -9.08
C GLU A 321 -19.21 -9.97 -8.29
N VAL A 322 -18.43 -8.91 -8.09
CA VAL A 322 -18.91 -7.74 -7.35
C VAL A 322 -19.92 -6.91 -8.14
N CYS A 323 -19.76 -6.81 -9.48
CA CYS A 323 -20.75 -6.14 -10.35
C CYS A 323 -22.12 -6.81 -10.23
N MET A 324 -22.16 -8.14 -10.35
CA MET A 324 -23.39 -8.93 -10.20
C MET A 324 -24.00 -8.79 -8.80
N ARG A 325 -23.16 -8.82 -7.76
CA ARG A 325 -23.62 -8.77 -6.37
C ARG A 325 -24.17 -7.40 -5.95
N LEU A 326 -23.56 -6.31 -6.42
CA LEU A 326 -23.92 -4.94 -6.03
C LEU A 326 -24.78 -4.21 -7.06
N ASP A 327 -25.10 -4.87 -8.18
CA ASP A 327 -25.84 -4.31 -9.31
C ASP A 327 -25.17 -3.02 -9.83
N VAL A 328 -23.89 -3.17 -10.21
CA VAL A 328 -23.03 -2.12 -10.78
C VAL A 328 -22.57 -2.55 -12.18
N PRO A 329 -22.57 -1.68 -13.19
CA PRO A 329 -22.09 -2.01 -14.53
C PRO A 329 -20.62 -2.45 -14.56
N LEU A 330 -20.28 -3.36 -15.48
CA LEU A 330 -18.88 -3.74 -15.70
C LEU A 330 -18.08 -2.53 -16.22
N PRO A 331 -16.84 -2.33 -15.76
CA PRO A 331 -16.04 -1.17 -16.17
C PRO A 331 -15.56 -1.23 -17.62
N TRP A 332 -15.73 -2.37 -18.30
CA TRP A 332 -15.46 -2.56 -19.73
C TRP A 332 -16.73 -2.80 -20.56
N ALA A 333 -17.92 -2.69 -19.98
CA ALA A 333 -19.15 -2.61 -20.76
C ALA A 333 -19.21 -1.23 -21.41
N ASP A 334 -19.33 -1.18 -22.73
CA ASP A 334 -19.43 0.07 -23.49
C ASP A 334 -20.84 0.66 -23.28
N PRO A 335 -20.99 1.83 -22.64
CA PRO A 335 -22.31 2.44 -22.42
C PRO A 335 -23.00 2.89 -23.71
N LEU A 336 -22.33 2.81 -24.88
CA LEU A 336 -22.85 3.18 -26.20
C LEU A 336 -23.09 1.99 -27.13
N ARG A 337 -22.97 0.75 -26.65
CA ARG A 337 -23.30 -0.47 -27.40
C ARG A 337 -24.43 -1.24 -26.71
N ASP A 338 -25.61 -0.66 -26.74
CA ASP A 338 -26.90 -1.38 -26.64
C ASP A 338 -27.70 -1.13 -27.92
#